data_AF-A0A643BPY5-F1
#
_entry.id   AF-A0A643BPY5-F1
#
_cell.length_a   1.000
_cell.length_b   1.000
_cell.length_c   1.000
_cell.angle_alpha   90.00
_cell.angle_beta   90.00
_cell.angle_gamma   90.00
#
_symmetry.space_group_name_H-M   'P 1'
#
loop_
_entity.id
_entity.type
_entity.pdbx_description
1 polymer ?
#
loop_
_entity_poly.entity_id
_entity_poly.type
_entity_poly.pdbx_seq_one_letter_code
_entity_poly.pdbx_strand_id
1 'polypeptide(L)'
;WYPEVNHFCKEVPIIVVGCKTDLRKDKLLVKKLRKNKLEPVTYHRGQEMARAVGAVAYLECSALLQENVHTIFQEAAKVALSSRRRNFWRQITQSCCVVT
;
A
#
# COMPACT_ATOMS: atom_id res chain seq x y z
N TRP A 1 5.65 7.69 -9.60
CA TRP A 1 4.76 6.52 -9.70
C TRP A 1 3.31 6.89 -9.92
N TYR A 2 2.57 7.41 -8.92
CA TYR A 2 1.12 7.57 -9.10
C TYR A 2 0.69 8.40 -10.33
N PRO A 3 1.24 9.60 -10.62
CA PRO A 3 0.84 10.37 -11.80
C PRO A 3 1.05 9.62 -13.12
N GLU A 4 2.13 8.84 -13.20
CA GLU A 4 2.50 8.03 -14.36
C GLU A 4 1.54 6.84 -14.53
N VAL A 5 1.31 6.06 -13.47
CA VAL A 5 0.37 4.92 -13.49
C VAL A 5 -1.04 5.40 -13.81
N ASN A 6 -1.49 6.51 -13.21
CA ASN A 6 -2.80 7.08 -13.48
C ASN A 6 -2.95 7.58 -14.93
N HIS A 7 -1.84 8.00 -15.57
CA HIS A 7 -1.84 8.42 -16.96
C HIS A 7 -1.93 7.25 -17.93
N PHE A 8 -1.08 6.22 -17.75
CA PHE A 8 -0.94 5.11 -18.69
C PHE A 8 -1.87 3.91 -18.41
N CYS A 9 -2.20 3.68 -17.14
CA CYS A 9 -2.95 2.51 -16.67
C CYS A 9 -4.28 2.96 -16.05
N LYS A 10 -5.08 3.71 -16.81
CA LYS A 10 -6.39 4.17 -16.35
C LYS A 10 -7.26 2.99 -15.93
N GLU A 11 -7.99 3.16 -14.82
CA GLU A 11 -8.93 2.18 -14.26
C GLU A 11 -8.32 0.84 -13.80
N VAL A 12 -6.99 0.70 -13.82
CA VAL A 12 -6.29 -0.47 -13.29
C VAL A 12 -6.22 -0.35 -11.77
N PRO A 13 -6.60 -1.39 -10.99
CA PRO A 13 -6.54 -1.33 -9.54
C PRO A 13 -5.09 -1.21 -9.04
N ILE A 14 -4.88 -0.34 -8.07
CA ILE A 14 -3.57 -0.06 -7.46
C ILE A 14 -3.51 -0.67 -6.07
N ILE A 15 -2.43 -1.38 -5.74
CA ILE A 15 -2.11 -1.79 -4.37
C ILE A 15 -0.82 -1.08 -3.97
N VAL A 16 -0.80 -0.46 -2.79
CA VAL A 16 0.42 0.11 -2.22
C VAL A 16 1.06 -0.92 -1.30
N VAL A 17 2.35 -1.20 -1.51
CA VAL A 17 3.12 -2.16 -0.72
C VAL A 17 4.26 -1.47 0.02
N GLY A 18 4.22 -1.53 1.35
CA GLY A 18 5.34 -1.13 2.22
C GLY A 18 6.34 -2.27 2.38
N CYS A 19 7.55 -2.11 1.84
CA CYS A 19 8.60 -3.12 1.94
C CYS A 19 9.55 -2.87 3.11
N LYS A 20 10.30 -3.91 3.50
CA LYS A 20 11.39 -3.85 4.50
C LYS A 20 10.91 -3.41 5.89
N THR A 21 9.77 -3.93 6.33
CA THR A 21 9.19 -3.62 7.65
C THR A 21 10.10 -3.99 8.82
N ASP A 22 10.99 -4.97 8.63
CA ASP A 22 12.02 -5.38 9.57
C ASP A 22 12.92 -4.20 10.01
N LEU A 23 13.21 -3.26 9.10
CA LEU A 23 14.06 -2.09 9.39
C LEU A 23 13.44 -1.10 10.36
N ARG A 24 12.14 -1.20 10.65
CA ARG A 24 11.50 -0.38 11.70
C ARG A 24 12.01 -0.75 13.10
N LYS A 25 12.45 -2.00 13.29
CA LYS A 25 13.00 -2.51 14.55
C LYS A 25 14.52 -2.28 14.66
N ASP A 26 15.19 -1.92 13.56
CA ASP A 26 16.63 -1.64 13.56
C ASP A 26 16.92 -0.28 14.24
N LYS A 27 17.39 -0.36 15.49
CA LYS A 27 17.72 0.81 16.31
C LYS A 27 18.82 1.68 15.69
N LEU A 28 19.79 1.09 14.99
CA LEU A 28 20.90 1.84 14.37
C LEU A 28 20.39 2.64 13.17
N LEU A 29 19.58 2.01 12.32
CA LEU A 29 18.97 2.68 11.18
C LEU A 29 17.99 3.78 11.63
N VAL A 30 17.15 3.51 12.62
CA VAL A 30 16.24 4.52 13.18
C VAL A 30 17.00 5.71 13.76
N LYS A 31 18.11 5.46 14.49
CA LYS A 31 18.97 6.54 15.00
C LYS A 31 19.59 7.35 13.87
N LYS A 32 20.02 6.70 12.77
CA LYS A 32 20.56 7.38 11.58
C LYS A 32 19.50 8.25 10.89
N LEU A 33 18.28 7.75 10.72
CA LEU A 33 17.16 8.51 10.18
C LEU A 33 16.86 9.75 11.04
N ARG A 34 16.81 9.59 12.36
CA ARG A 34 16.55 10.69 13.30
C ARG A 34 17.61 11.79 13.23
N LYS A 35 18.88 11.46 13.03
CA LYS A 35 19.94 12.47 12.79
C LYS A 35 19.64 13.37 11.59
N ASN A 36 18.95 12.83 10.59
CA ASN A 36 18.52 13.56 9.40
C ASN A 36 17.10 14.13 9.52
N LYS A 37 16.51 14.17 10.73
CA LYS A 37 15.12 14.58 10.99
C LYS A 37 14.08 13.74 10.23
N LEU A 38 14.40 12.48 9.95
CA LEU A 38 13.52 11.51 9.31
C LEU A 38 13.08 10.43 10.30
N GLU A 39 11.98 9.76 9.96
CA GLU A 39 11.46 8.62 10.70
C GLU A 39 10.99 7.52 9.73
N PRO A 40 11.00 6.25 10.14
CA PRO A 40 10.41 5.18 9.34
C PRO A 40 8.93 5.46 9.09
N VAL A 41 8.44 5.12 7.89
CA VAL A 41 7.02 5.21 7.56
C VAL A 41 6.25 4.24 8.44
N THR A 42 5.26 4.76 9.18
CA THR A 42 4.34 3.96 10.00
C THR A 42 3.25 3.32 9.14
N TYR A 43 2.62 2.26 9.64
CA TYR A 43 1.49 1.63 8.97
C TYR A 43 0.39 2.64 8.63
N HIS A 44 0.03 3.49 9.60
CA HIS A 44 -0.96 4.55 9.42
C HIS A 44 -0.61 5.49 8.26
N ARG A 45 0.64 6.00 8.19
CA ARG A 45 1.07 6.86 7.09
C ARG A 45 1.01 6.15 5.73
N GLY A 46 1.35 4.86 5.70
CA GLY A 46 1.24 4.05 4.49
C GLY A 46 -0.21 3.87 4.04
N GLN A 47 -1.13 3.65 4.98
CA GLN A 47 -2.56 3.54 4.72
C GLN A 47 -3.15 4.86 4.20
N GLU A 48 -2.78 5.99 4.80
CA GLU A 48 -3.18 7.32 4.33
C GLU A 48 -2.68 7.61 2.91
N MET A 49 -1.44 7.22 2.60
CA MET A 49 -0.91 7.31 1.24
C MET A 49 -1.72 6.44 0.27
N ALA A 50 -2.07 5.21 0.65
CA ALA A 50 -2.88 4.33 -0.19
C ALA A 50 -4.26 4.94 -0.49
N ARG A 51 -4.91 5.55 0.51
CA ARG A 51 -6.17 6.28 0.32
C ARG A 51 -5.99 7.47 -0.62
N ALA A 52 -4.94 8.27 -0.44
CA ALA A 52 -4.67 9.45 -1.25
C ALA A 52 -4.48 9.15 -2.75
N VAL A 53 -3.99 7.94 -3.09
CA VAL A 53 -3.80 7.50 -4.47
C VAL A 53 -4.93 6.61 -5.00
N GLY A 54 -6.00 6.41 -4.23
CA GLY A 54 -7.13 5.56 -4.61
C GLY A 54 -6.76 4.07 -4.73
N ALA A 55 -5.77 3.61 -3.97
CA ALA A 55 -5.39 2.20 -3.94
C ALA A 55 -6.47 1.34 -3.25
N VAL A 56 -6.67 0.13 -3.75
CA VAL A 56 -7.64 -0.83 -3.21
C VAL A 56 -7.21 -1.42 -1.87
N ALA A 57 -5.90 -1.45 -1.62
CA ALA A 57 -5.33 -1.97 -0.39
C ALA A 57 -3.96 -1.36 -0.09
N TYR A 58 -3.63 -1.33 1.20
CA TYR A 58 -2.28 -1.14 1.70
C TYR A 58 -1.81 -2.42 2.38
N LEU A 59 -0.68 -2.96 1.93
CA LEU A 59 -0.07 -4.17 2.50
C LEU A 59 1.39 -3.89 2.84
N GLU A 60 1.95 -4.67 3.76
CA GLU A 60 3.35 -4.55 4.13
C GLU A 60 4.03 -5.92 4.22
N CYS A 61 5.32 -5.97 3.88
CA CYS A 61 6.13 -7.17 4.00
C CYS A 61 7.57 -6.91 4.43
N SER A 62 8.18 -7.97 4.95
CA SER A 62 9.63 -8.12 5.04
C SER A 62 10.04 -9.32 4.22
N ALA A 63 10.77 -9.08 3.13
CA ALA A 63 11.36 -10.17 2.35
C ALA A 63 12.46 -10.91 3.15
N LEU A 64 13.17 -10.18 4.03
CA LEU A 64 14.23 -10.73 4.87
C LEU A 64 13.68 -11.74 5.89
N LEU A 65 12.57 -11.39 6.55
CA LEU A 65 11.90 -12.26 7.52
C LEU A 65 10.87 -13.20 6.87
N GLN A 66 10.71 -13.13 5.54
CA GLN A 66 9.67 -13.83 4.79
C GLN A 66 8.23 -13.56 5.29
N GLU A 67 8.01 -12.40 5.93
CA GLU A 67 6.71 -11.99 6.44
C GLU A 67 5.85 -11.38 5.33
N ASN A 68 4.62 -11.88 5.18
CA ASN A 68 3.57 -11.37 4.26
C ASN A 68 3.90 -11.36 2.76
N VAL A 69 5.05 -11.86 2.34
CA VAL A 69 5.45 -11.88 0.91
C VAL A 69 4.41 -12.64 0.09
N HIS A 70 4.06 -13.86 0.49
CA HIS A 70 3.08 -14.68 -0.24
C HIS A 70 1.69 -14.04 -0.24
N THR A 71 1.25 -13.50 0.89
CA THR A 71 -0.05 -12.85 1.06
C THR A 71 -0.22 -11.66 0.10
N ILE A 72 0.82 -10.86 -0.13
CA ILE A 72 0.77 -9.75 -1.09
C ILE A 72 0.48 -10.23 -2.50
N PHE A 73 1.17 -11.29 -2.94
CA PHE A 73 0.95 -11.82 -4.29
C PHE A 73 -0.40 -12.51 -4.43
N GLN A 74 -0.88 -13.20 -3.40
CA GLN A 74 -2.24 -13.75 -3.38
C GLN A 74 -3.28 -12.64 -3.49
N GLU A 75 -3.12 -11.54 -2.75
CA GLU A 75 -4.07 -10.42 -2.79
C GLU A 75 -4.02 -9.69 -4.14
N ALA A 76 -2.83 -9.50 -4.71
CA ALA A 76 -2.68 -8.97 -6.06
C ALA A 76 -3.40 -9.85 -7.11
N ALA A 77 -3.26 -11.18 -7.01
CA ALA A 77 -3.96 -12.10 -7.90
C ALA A 77 -5.48 -12.02 -7.74
N LYS A 78 -6.00 -11.96 -6.50
CA LYS A 78 -7.43 -11.77 -6.23
C LYS A 78 -7.96 -10.45 -6.81
N VAL A 79 -7.23 -9.36 -6.63
CA VAL A 79 -7.58 -8.04 -7.17
C VAL A 79 -7.59 -8.07 -8.70
N ALA A 80 -6.60 -8.69 -9.32
CA ALA A 80 -6.53 -8.84 -10.77
C ALA A 80 -7.66 -9.70 -11.35
N LEU A 81 -8.06 -10.77 -10.66
CA LEU A 81 -9.15 -11.64 -11.10
C LEU A 81 -10.54 -11.01 -10.86
N SER A 82 -10.71 -10.26 -9.77
CA SER A 82 -11.97 -9.62 -9.42
C SER A 82 -12.25 -8.34 -10.22
N SER A 83 -11.22 -7.63 -10.68
CA SER A 83 -11.36 -6.40 -11.48
C SER A 83 -12.03 -6.63 -12.84
N ARG A 84 -12.07 -7.87 -13.33
CA ARG A 84 -12.78 -8.26 -14.56
C ARG A 84 -14.31 -8.15 -14.42
N ARG A 85 -14.85 -8.10 -13.20
CA ARG A 85 -16.26 -7.77 -12.90
C ARG A 85 -16.41 -6.26 -12.69
N ARG A 86 -16.54 -5.56 -13.81
CA ARG A 86 -16.43 -4.09 -14.06
C ARG A 86 -17.02 -3.06 -13.07
N ASN A 87 -17.73 -3.39 -11.99
CA ASN A 87 -18.49 -2.38 -11.22
C ASN A 87 -18.34 -2.44 -9.68
N PHE A 88 -17.62 -3.41 -9.10
CA PHE A 88 -17.69 -3.62 -7.64
C PHE A 88 -16.84 -2.63 -6.81
N TRP A 89 -15.62 -2.30 -7.26
CA TRP A 89 -14.66 -1.55 -6.45
C TRP A 89 -14.91 -0.03 -6.44
N ARG A 90 -15.57 0.52 -7.47
CA ARG A 90 -16.06 1.92 -7.49
C ARG A 90 -17.06 2.20 -6.37
N GLN A 91 -17.84 1.19 -5.97
CA GLN A 91 -18.88 1.30 -4.96
C GLN A 91 -18.32 1.21 -3.53
N ILE A 92 -17.21 0.48 -3.34
CA ILE A 92 -16.55 0.33 -2.03
C ILE A 92 -15.77 1.60 -1.66
N THR A 93 -15.05 2.22 -2.61
CA THR A 93 -14.32 3.47 -2.35
C THR A 93 -15.25 4.66 -2.13
N GLN A 94 -16.48 4.64 -2.67
CA GLN A 94 -17.51 5.64 -2.36
C GLN A 94 -18.23 5.38 -1.01
N SER A 95 -18.40 4.12 -0.59
CA SER A 95 -19.13 3.80 0.66
C SER A 95 -18.36 4.16 1.93
N CYS A 96 -17.03 4.28 1.87
CA CYS A 96 -16.22 4.69 3.03
C CYS A 96 -16.11 6.22 3.20
N CYS A 97 -16.79 7.00 2.35
CA CYS A 97 -16.89 8.47 2.45
C CYS A 97 -18.22 8.92 3.08
N VAL A 98 -18.68 8.25 4.14
CA VAL A 98 -19.71 8.86 5.00
C VAL A 98 -18.98 9.59 6.11
N VAL A 99 -18.71 10.87 5.86
CA VAL A 99 -18.38 11.84 6.90
C VAL A 99 -19.65 12.06 7.71
N THR A 100 -19.68 11.56 8.93
CA THR A 100 -20.54 12.06 10.01
C THR A 100 -19.67 12.60 11.11
#